data_AF-A0A7C2R926-F1
#
_entry.id   AF-A0A7C2R926-F1
#
_cell.length_a   1.000
_cell.length_b   1.000
_cell.length_c   1.000
_cell.angle_alpha   90.00
_cell.angle_beta   90.00
_cell.angle_gamma   90.00
#
_symmetry.space_group_name_H-M   'P 1'
#
loop_
_entity.id
_entity.type
_entity.pdbx_description
1 polymer ?
#
loop_
_entity_poly.entity_id
_entity_poly.type
_entity_poly.pdbx_seq_one_letter_code
_entity_poly.pdbx_strand_id
1 'polypeptide(L)' 'MTLSPREVVLVVLGVPECWVVGAETLTTRVHREPTMEGYRSVADVPPGEPLVPLLLPSLSLALASLRIA' A
#
# COMPACT_ATOMS: atom_id res chain seq x y z
N MET A 1 -9.55 0.40 -14.31
CA MET A 1 -9.43 1.21 -13.08
C MET A 1 -8.42 2.31 -13.38
N THR A 2 -8.81 3.58 -13.34
CA THR A 2 -7.91 4.69 -13.71
C THR A 2 -7.03 5.05 -12.53
N LEU A 3 -5.71 5.07 -12.71
CA LEU A 3 -4.76 5.52 -11.70
C LEU A 3 -5.03 6.98 -11.31
N SER A 4 -4.90 7.30 -10.03
CA SER A 4 -4.84 8.68 -9.58
C SER A 4 -3.51 9.34 -9.99
N PRO A 5 -3.45 10.68 -10.12
CA PRO A 5 -2.22 11.38 -10.50
C PRO A 5 -1.00 11.06 -9.63
N ARG A 6 -1.22 10.82 -8.33
CA ARG A 6 -0.16 10.45 -7.38
C ARG A 6 0.40 9.04 -7.62
N GLU A 7 -0.44 8.08 -7.98
CA GLU A 7 0.00 6.71 -8.26
C GLU A 7 0.84 6.65 -9.54
N VAL A 8 0.50 7.48 -10.54
CA VAL A 8 1.31 7.62 -11.77
C VAL A 8 2.73 8.07 -11.46
N VAL A 9 2.91 9.07 -10.59
CA VAL A 9 4.25 9.55 -10.21
C VAL A 9 5.07 8.44 -9.54
N LEU A 10 4.46 7.69 -8.61
CA LEU A 10 5.16 6.62 -7.89
C LEU A 10 5.58 5.47 -8.83
N VAL A 11 4.71 5.12 -9.78
CA VAL A 11 5.01 4.12 -10.82
C VAL A 11 6.17 4.56 -11.71
N VAL A 12 6.17 5.82 -12.16
CA VAL A 12 7.25 6.39 -12.98
C VAL A 12 8.58 6.40 -12.21
N LEU A 13 8.54 6.63 -10.90
CA LEU A 13 9.71 6.57 -10.02
C LEU A 13 10.13 5.13 -9.67
N GLY A 14 9.43 4.11 -10.17
CA GLY A 14 9.76 2.72 -9.93
C GLY A 14 9.55 2.26 -8.48
N VAL A 15 8.68 2.92 -7.74
CA VAL A 15 8.38 2.55 -6.35
C VAL A 15 7.75 1.15 -6.35
N PRO A 16 8.37 0.14 -5.70
CA PRO A 16 7.94 -1.25 -5.82
C PRO A 16 6.63 -1.55 -5.07
N GLU A 17 6.32 -0.72 -4.08
CA GLU A 17 5.15 -0.87 -3.22
C GLU A 17 4.64 0.50 -2.74
N CYS A 18 3.32 0.71 -2.82
CA CYS A 18 2.64 1.89 -2.30
C CYS A 18 1.42 1.48 -1.47
N TRP A 19 1.29 2.02 -0.26
CA TRP A 19 0.14 1.77 0.62
C TRP A 19 -0.71 3.03 0.76
N VAL A 20 -2.01 2.90 0.51
CA VAL A 20 -3.01 3.94 0.76
C VAL A 20 -3.84 3.53 1.97
N VAL A 21 -3.64 4.24 3.09
CA VAL A 21 -4.33 3.95 4.35
C VAL A 21 -5.61 4.78 4.44
N GLY A 22 -6.75 4.12 4.63
CA GLY A 22 -7.99 4.81 4.99
C GLY A 22 -7.90 5.37 6.41
N ALA A 23 -7.97 6.69 6.58
CA ALA A 23 -7.76 7.32 7.88
C ALA A 23 -8.79 6.91 8.95
N GLU A 24 -10.04 6.65 8.55
CA GLU A 24 -11.12 6.27 9.49
C GLU A 24 -11.18 4.75 9.74
N THR A 25 -11.02 3.93 8.70
CA THR A 25 -11.18 2.48 8.79
C THR A 25 -9.88 1.73 9.04
N LEU A 26 -8.74 2.38 8.77
CA LEU A 26 -7.41 1.78 8.71
C LEU A 26 -7.28 0.61 7.72
N THR A 27 -8.29 0.38 6.87
CA THR A 27 -8.17 -0.51 5.72
C THR A 27 -7.10 0.05 4.79
N THR A 28 -6.14 -0.79 4.42
CA THR A 28 -4.99 -0.36 3.62
C THR A 28 -5.07 -0.97 2.25
N ARG A 29 -5.10 -0.14 1.22
CA ARG A 29 -4.92 -0.58 -0.15
C ARG A 29 -3.44 -0.67 -0.47
N VAL A 30 -2.96 -1.89 -0.73
CA VAL A 30 -1.57 -2.20 -1.05
C VAL A 30 -1.44 -2.34 -2.55
N HIS A 31 -0.58 -1.53 -3.16
CA HIS A 31 -0.25 -1.54 -4.57
C HIS A 31 1.17 -2.08 -4.76
N ARG A 32 1.36 -3.06 -5.65
CA ARG A 32 2.62 -3.75 -5.93
C ARG A 32 2.75 -4.06 -7.42
N GLU A 33 3.96 -4.47 -7.82
CA GLU A 33 4.29 -4.83 -9.21
C GLU A 33 4.04 -3.65 -10.17
N PRO A 34 4.84 -2.57 -10.07
CA PRO A 34 4.68 -1.42 -10.95
C PRO A 34 4.96 -1.80 -12.41
N THR A 35 4.12 -1.30 -13.31
CA THR A 35 4.19 -1.45 -14.77
C THR A 35 3.95 -0.10 -15.42
N MET A 36 4.20 0.05 -16.73
CA MET A 36 3.90 1.31 -17.43
C MET A 36 2.41 1.68 -17.39
N GLU A 37 1.51 0.71 -17.20
CA GLU A 37 0.07 0.95 -17.07
C GLU A 37 -0.40 1.16 -15.62
N GLY A 38 0.50 1.01 -14.64
CA GLY A 38 0.19 1.11 -13.20
C GLY A 38 0.66 -0.06 -12.37
N TYR A 39 0.16 -0.17 -11.14
CA TYR A 39 0.39 -1.33 -10.28
C TYR A 39 -0.49 -2.50 -10.71
N ARG A 40 0.12 -3.66 -10.96
CA ARG A 40 -0.58 -4.87 -11.39
C ARG A 40 -1.25 -5.61 -10.22
N SER A 41 -0.63 -5.55 -9.05
CA SER A 41 -1.11 -6.22 -7.85
C SER A 41 -1.71 -5.18 -6.90
N VAL A 42 -3.01 -5.27 -6.64
CA VAL A 42 -3.73 -4.37 -5.74
C VAL A 42 -4.61 -5.20 -4.82
N ALA A 43 -4.45 -5.03 -3.51
CA ALA A 43 -5.23 -5.72 -2.49
C ALA A 43 -5.63 -4.77 -1.36
N ASP A 44 -6.85 -4.94 -0.83
CA ASP A 44 -7.29 -4.26 0.38
C ASP A 44 -7.01 -5.17 1.58
N VAL A 45 -6.25 -4.67 2.55
CA VAL A 45 -5.86 -5.38 3.77
C VAL A 45 -6.62 -4.78 4.96
N PRO A 46 -7.39 -5.59 5.71
CA PRO A 46 -8.07 -5.15 6.92
C PRO A 46 -7.10 -4.67 8.00
N PRO A 47 -7.52 -3.77 8.91
CA PRO A 47 -6.62 -3.15 9.89
C PRO A 47 -6.00 -4.12 10.90
N GLY A 48 -6.69 -5.24 11.19
CA GLY A 48 -6.18 -6.30 12.08
C GLY A 48 -5.24 -7.29 11.41
N GLU A 49 -5.14 -7.28 10.08
CA GLU A 49 -4.26 -8.18 9.35
C GLU A 49 -2.84 -7.61 9.25
N PRO A 50 -1.82 -8.49 9.27
CA PRO A 50 -0.43 -8.06 9.18
C PRO A 50 -0.12 -7.55 7.76
N LEU A 51 0.36 -6.32 7.70
CA LEU A 51 1.05 -5.77 6.56
C LEU A 51 2.55 -6.07 6.69
N VAL A 52 3.14 -6.57 5.61
CA VAL A 52 4.58 -6.86 5.50
C VAL A 52 5.13 -6.09 4.31
N PRO A 53 6.01 -5.10 4.50
CA PRO A 53 6.61 -4.35 3.41
C PRO A 53 7.48 -5.23 2.52
N LEU A 54 7.41 -5.02 1.22
CA LEU A 54 8.14 -5.83 0.24
C LEU A 54 9.67 -5.69 0.40
N LEU A 55 10.15 -4.48 0.71
CA LEU A 55 11.58 -4.19 0.88
C LEU A 55 12.12 -4.53 2.27
N LEU A 56 11.24 -4.80 3.24
CA LEU A 56 11.61 -5.07 4.64
C LEU A 56 10.78 -6.24 5.19
N PRO A 57 11.00 -7.48 4.71
CA PRO A 57 10.16 -8.63 5.05
C PRO A 57 10.23 -9.04 6.53
N SER A 58 11.23 -8.56 7.28
CA SER A 58 11.34 -8.75 8.72
C SER A 58 10.45 -7.79 9.54
N LEU A 59 9.85 -6.79 8.91
CA LEU A 59 8.91 -5.87 9.54
C LEU A 59 7.48 -6.35 9.27
N SER A 60 6.74 -6.65 10.33
CA SER A 60 5.31 -6.94 10.25
C SER A 60 4.56 -6.05 11.22
N LEU A 61 3.51 -5.38 10.74
CA LEU A 61 2.65 -4.54 11.56
C LEU A 61 1.19 -4.71 11.18
N ALA A 62 0.29 -4.60 12.15
CA ALA A 62 -1.14 -4.42 11.90
C ALA A 62 -1.50 -2.96 12.20
N LEU A 63 -2.21 -2.28 11.30
CA LEU A 63 -2.54 -0.87 11.52
C LEU A 63 -3.45 -0.65 12.74
N ALA A 64 -4.25 -1.66 13.13
CA ALA A 64 -5.04 -1.63 14.36
C ALA A 64 -4.17 -1.47 15.64
N SER A 65 -2.87 -1.77 15.57
CA SER A 65 -1.93 -1.59 16.68
C SER A 65 -1.31 -0.19 16.73
N LEU A 66 -1.43 0.60 15.67
CA LEU A 66 -0.92 1.97 15.65
C LEU A 66 -1.88 2.87 16.43
N ARG A 67 -1.38 3.47 17.51
CA ARG A 67 -2.08 4.57 18.17
C ARG A 67 -1.61 5.87 17.54
N ILE A 68 -2.54 6.64 16.98
CA ILE A 68 -2.31 8.06 16.67
C ILE A 68 -2.61 8.80 17.97
N ALA A 69 -1.57 9.35 18.59
CA ALA A 69 -1.65 10.12 19.83
C ALA A 69 -2.00 11.59 19.54
#